data_AF-A0A8J7EJI2-F1
#
_entry.id   AF-A0A8J7EJI2-F1
#
_cell.length_a   1.000
_cell.length_b   1.000
_cell.length_c   1.000
_cell.angle_alpha   90.00
_cell.angle_beta   90.00
_cell.angle_gamma   90.00
#
_symmetry.space_group_name_H-M   'P 1'
#
loop_
_entity.id
_entity.type
_entity.pdbx_description
1 polymer ?
#
loop_
_entity_poly.entity_id
_entity_poly.type
_entity_poly.pdbx_seq_one_letter_code
_entity_poly.pdbx_strand_id
1 'polypeptide(L)' 'MTETAEKLKLELAQLSVQDRAELAYFLIHSLDDESDGDVESAWESELDQRMNSIENGTAVGESASQVIANLRAKYS' A
#
# COMPACT_ATOMS: atom_id res chain seq x y z
N MET A 1 17.65 -11.25 1.86
CA MET A 1 16.88 -11.57 3.07
C MET A 1 17.82 -12.25 4.07
N THR A 2 17.59 -12.09 5.38
CA THR A 2 18.33 -12.87 6.39
C THR A 2 17.90 -14.34 6.34
N GLU A 3 18.71 -15.25 6.88
CA GLU A 3 18.33 -16.68 7.00
C GLU A 3 16.98 -16.85 7.71
N THR A 4 16.76 -16.07 8.78
CA THR A 4 15.48 -16.03 9.50
C THR A 4 14.32 -15.62 8.60
N ALA A 5 14.50 -14.59 7.77
CA ALA A 5 13.44 -14.12 6.88
C ALA A 5 13.11 -15.14 5.77
N GLU A 6 14.11 -15.85 5.23
CA GLU A 6 13.88 -16.92 4.25
C GLU A 6 13.11 -18.09 4.86
N LYS A 7 13.49 -18.50 6.09
CA LYS A 7 12.76 -19.54 6.83
C LYS A 7 11.30 -19.15 7.08
N LEU A 8 11.07 -17.94 7.58
CA LEU A 8 9.71 -17.44 7.84
C LEU A 8 8.88 -17.39 6.56
N LYS A 9 9.45 -16.95 5.43
CA LYS A 9 8.76 -16.92 4.14
C LYS A 9 8.25 -18.32 3.74
N LEU A 10 9.06 -19.36 3.92
CA LEU A 10 8.66 -20.73 3.61
C LEU A 10 7.55 -21.24 4.53
N GLU A 11 7.64 -20.96 5.83
CA GLU A 11 6.63 -21.35 6.82
C GLU A 11 5.30 -20.62 6.59
N LEU A 12 5.34 -19.31 6.38
CA LEU A 12 4.17 -18.48 6.11
C LEU A 12 3.44 -18.92 4.84
N ALA A 13 4.17 -19.35 3.81
CA ALA A 13 3.57 -19.83 2.56
C ALA A 13 2.68 -21.08 2.76
N GLN A 14 2.91 -21.89 3.81
CA GLN A 14 2.11 -23.08 4.12
C GLN A 14 0.81 -22.78 4.87
N LEU A 15 0.65 -21.55 5.40
CA LEU A 15 -0.54 -21.16 6.15
C LEU A 15 -1.77 -20.99 5.26
N SER A 16 -2.94 -20.94 5.89
CA SER A 16 -4.19 -20.63 5.21
C SER A 16 -4.15 -19.20 4.64
N VAL A 17 -4.98 -18.92 3.64
CA VAL A 17 -5.09 -17.56 3.08
C VAL A 17 -5.48 -16.54 4.16
N GLN A 18 -6.35 -16.93 5.10
CA GLN A 18 -6.79 -16.06 6.18
C GLN A 18 -5.64 -15.69 7.11
N ASP A 19 -4.89 -16.68 7.62
CA ASP A 19 -3.77 -16.42 8.53
C ASP A 19 -2.68 -15.59 7.84
N ARG A 20 -2.42 -15.85 6.55
CA ARG A 20 -1.48 -15.03 5.76
C ARG A 20 -1.97 -13.59 5.61
N ALA A 21 -3.27 -13.36 5.44
CA ALA A 21 -3.82 -12.02 5.35
C ALA A 21 -3.71 -11.26 6.68
N GLU A 22 -3.99 -11.92 7.81
CA GLU A 22 -3.84 -11.34 9.15
C GLU A 22 -2.37 -10.98 9.44
N LEU A 23 -1.43 -11.85 9.09
CA LEU A 23 0.00 -11.60 9.26
C LEU A 23 0.52 -10.51 8.31
N ALA A 24 0.04 -10.48 7.07
CA ALA A 24 0.37 -9.41 6.13
C ALA A 24 -0.12 -8.05 6.65
N TYR A 25 -1.34 -7.99 7.18
CA TYR A 25 -1.88 -6.79 7.84
C TYR A 25 -0.96 -6.34 8.97
N PHE A 26 -0.65 -7.22 9.92
CA PHE A 26 0.25 -6.91 11.04
C PHE A 26 1.62 -6.39 10.57
N LEU A 27 2.24 -7.09 9.61
CA LEU A 27 3.57 -6.71 9.12
C LEU A 27 3.54 -5.35 8.41
N ILE A 28 2.53 -5.08 7.58
CA ILE A 28 2.39 -3.77 6.91
C ILE A 28 2.26 -2.65 7.95
N HIS A 29 1.41 -2.83 8.97
CA HIS A 29 1.23 -1.81 10.02
C HIS A 29 2.48 -1.64 10.88
N SER A 30 3.30 -2.67 11.03
CA SER A 30 4.58 -2.56 11.75
C SER A 30 5.66 -1.78 10.98
N LEU A 31 5.45 -1.51 9.68
CA LEU A 31 6.35 -0.70 8.86
C LEU A 31 6.04 0.79 8.94
N ASP A 32 4.85 1.16 9.44
CA ASP A 32 4.50 2.54 9.70
C ASP A 32 5.29 2.97 10.96
N ASP A 33 6.48 3.52 10.76
CA ASP A 33 7.22 4.22 11.82
C ASP A 33 6.32 5.34 12.38
N GLU A 34 6.44 5.64 13.69
CA GLU A 34 5.75 6.78 14.31
C GLU A 34 6.02 8.03 13.48
N SER A 35 5.06 8.41 12.65
CA SER A 35 5.22 9.49 11.68
C SER A 35 5.52 10.79 12.42
N ASP A 36 6.53 11.52 11.97
CA ASP A 36 6.72 12.92 12.35
C ASP A 36 5.38 13.65 12.20
N GLY A 37 4.91 14.31 13.25
CA GLY A 37 3.53 14.82 13.35
C GLY A 37 3.10 15.81 12.26
N ASP A 38 4.04 16.28 11.43
CA ASP A 38 3.80 17.16 10.28
C ASP A 38 3.39 16.38 9.00
N VAL A 39 3.68 15.07 8.94
CA VAL A 39 3.35 14.21 7.79
C VAL A 39 1.84 14.09 7.63
N GLU A 40 1.10 13.84 8.71
CA GLU A 40 -0.36 13.69 8.65
C GLU A 40 -1.05 14.96 8.13
N SER A 41 -0.66 16.13 8.63
CA SER A 41 -1.21 17.41 8.17
C SER A 41 -0.86 17.70 6.70
N ALA A 42 0.33 17.33 6.24
CA ALA A 42 0.69 17.44 4.83
C ALA A 42 -0.15 16.51 3.94
N TRP A 43 -0.48 15.30 4.41
CA TRP A 43 -1.36 14.36 3.71
C TRP A 43 -2.80 14.87 3.63
N GLU A 44 -3.35 15.39 4.72
CA GLU A 44 -4.68 16.02 4.73
C GLU A 44 -4.77 17.14 3.69
N SER A 45 -3.78 18.05 3.67
CA SER A 45 -3.73 19.15 2.69
C SER A 45 -3.67 18.65 1.24
N GLU A 46 -2.91 17.58 0.97
CA GLU A 46 -2.80 16.99 -0.36
C GLU A 46 -4.12 16.33 -0.79
N LEU A 47 -4.80 15.64 0.13
CA LEU A 47 -6.10 15.02 -0.13
C LEU A 47 -7.15 16.07 -0.50
N ASP A 48 -7.23 17.17 0.26
CA ASP A 48 -8.11 18.30 -0.04
C ASP A 48 -7.82 18.92 -1.40
N GLN A 49 -6.53 19.12 -1.73
CA GLN A 49 -6.13 19.66 -3.02
C GLN A 49 -6.51 18.73 -4.18
N ARG A 50 -6.34 17.41 -4.02
CA ARG A 50 -6.73 16.43 -5.03
C ARG A 50 -8.23 16.37 -5.23
N MET A 51 -9.00 16.39 -4.14
CA MET A 51 -10.46 16.40 -4.20
C MET A 51 -10.95 17.63 -4.97
N ASN A 52 -10.45 18.82 -4.61
CA ASN A 52 -10.77 20.07 -5.30
C ASN A 52 -10.41 20.02 -6.80
N SER A 53 -9.30 19.38 -7.16
CA SER A 53 -8.90 19.25 -8.57
C SER A 53 -9.84 18.33 -9.36
N ILE A 54 -10.35 17.28 -8.71
CA ILE A 54 -11.35 16.38 -9.30
C ILE A 54 -12.68 17.10 -9.46
N GLU A 55 -13.16 17.77 -8.42
CA GLU A 55 -14.44 18.49 -8.42
C GLU A 55 -14.48 19.62 -9.45
N ASN A 56 -13.37 20.35 -9.60
CA ASN A 56 -13.24 21.44 -10.57
C ASN A 56 -12.88 20.94 -11.99
N GLY A 57 -12.74 19.62 -12.20
CA GLY A 57 -12.44 19.03 -13.49
C GLY A 57 -11.05 19.34 -14.05
N THR A 58 -10.12 19.77 -13.20
CA THR A 58 -8.72 20.04 -13.58
C THR A 58 -7.83 18.82 -13.42
N ALA A 59 -8.28 17.80 -12.70
CA ALA A 59 -7.58 16.53 -12.56
C ALA A 59 -7.63 15.72 -13.88
N VAL A 60 -6.46 15.21 -14.30
CA VAL A 60 -6.36 14.24 -15.38
C VAL A 60 -6.27 12.85 -14.78
N GLY A 61 -7.37 12.10 -14.83
CA GLY A 61 -7.43 10.73 -14.33
C GLY A 61 -6.93 9.71 -15.35
N GLU A 62 -6.46 8.58 -14.85
CA GLU A 62 -6.19 7.38 -15.66
C GLU A 62 -7.24 6.30 -15.36
N SER A 63 -7.48 5.42 -16.34
CA SER A 63 -8.37 4.28 -16.11
C SER A 63 -7.78 3.37 -15.02
N ALA A 64 -8.55 3.13 -13.95
CA ALA A 64 -8.14 2.23 -12.87
C ALA A 64 -7.80 0.83 -13.38
N SER A 65 -8.55 0.32 -14.38
CA SER A 65 -8.27 -0.99 -14.97
C SER A 65 -6.93 -1.02 -15.69
N GLN A 66 -6.55 0.06 -16.37
CA GLN A 66 -5.26 0.18 -17.05
C GLN A 66 -4.11 0.24 -16.04
N VAL A 67 -4.25 1.06 -14.99
CA VAL A 67 -3.25 1.18 -13.93
C VAL A 67 -3.03 -0.17 -13.24
N ILE A 68 -4.10 -0.86 -12.85
CA ILE A 68 -4.02 -2.19 -12.21
C ILE A 68 -3.37 -3.21 -13.14
N ALA A 69 -3.72 -3.22 -14.43
CA ALA A 69 -3.12 -4.12 -15.41
C ALA A 69 -1.60 -3.88 -15.56
N ASN A 70 -1.19 -2.61 -15.65
CA ASN A 70 0.22 -2.23 -15.76
C ASN A 70 1.03 -2.65 -14.51
N LEU A 71 0.47 -2.44 -13.31
CA LEU A 71 1.11 -2.85 -12.05
C LEU A 71 1.29 -4.37 -11.97
N ARG A 72 0.27 -5.15 -12.34
CA ARG A 72 0.38 -6.62 -12.40
C ARG A 72 1.45 -7.06 -13.40
N ALA A 73 1.47 -6.49 -14.59
CA ALA A 73 2.48 -6.83 -15.61
C ALA A 73 3.92 -6.54 -15.15
N LYS A 74 4.12 -5.56 -14.27
CA LYS A 74 5.45 -5.15 -13.78
C LYS A 74 5.94 -5.96 -12.58
N TYR A 75 5.04 -6.45 -11.73
CA TYR A 75 5.39 -7.01 -10.41
C TYR A 75 4.83 -8.42 -10.13
N SER A 76 4.06 -9.01 -11.05
CA SER A 76 3.67 -10.44 -11.02
C SER A 76 4.69 -11.30 -11.76
#